data_AF-A0A8J3REC0-F1
#
_entry.id   AF-A0A8J3REC0-F1
#
_cell.length_a   1.000
_cell.length_b   1.000
_cell.length_c   1.000
_cell.angle_alpha   90.00
_cell.angle_beta   90.00
_cell.angle_gamma   90.00
#
_symmetry.space_group_name_H-M   'P 1'
#
loop_
_entity.id
_entity.type
_entity.pdbx_description
1 polymer ?
#
loop_
_entity_poly.entity_id
_entity_poly.type
_entity_poly.pdbx_seq_one_letter_code
_entity_poly.pdbx_strand_id
1 'polypeptide(L)'
;MGQGHGQGYGTADVAEGEPSVRPPYTLAGFLSPAAVRNQVFTVVRLREGYDLAEVDRFLGLVEITLTRLMRENEELRTAQAQQEPPISGENAVRIVEIVQEAADRTITMAHQEAQAILADARERAALQERETRDSRHAALDRRIEGLHAFVAGFGNQLKESLDGQLNRLHNLLDGLQDPDGCETGAMQFAGSPDAALPEG
;
A
#
# COMPACT_ATOMS: atom_id res chain seq x y z
N MET A 1 -21.67 -78.67 63.34
CA MET A 1 -21.39 -78.20 64.72
C MET A 1 -20.32 -77.12 64.60
N GLY A 2 -20.52 -75.84 64.89
CA GLY A 2 -21.64 -75.15 65.51
C GLY A 2 -21.73 -73.70 65.00
N GLN A 3 -22.95 -73.20 65.00
CA GLN A 3 -23.29 -71.79 64.80
C GLN A 3 -22.88 -71.01 66.06
N GLY A 4 -22.36 -69.80 65.89
CA GLY A 4 -22.22 -68.80 66.94
C GLY A 4 -22.88 -67.50 66.49
N HIS A 5 -24.07 -67.23 67.01
CA HIS A 5 -24.77 -65.94 66.94
C HIS A 5 -24.27 -65.01 68.05
N GLY A 6 -24.38 -63.69 67.84
CA GLY A 6 -24.29 -62.66 68.90
C GLY A 6 -23.50 -61.44 68.42
N GLN A 7 -24.15 -60.48 67.74
CA GLN A 7 -24.70 -59.24 68.32
C GLN A 7 -23.68 -58.39 69.11
N GLY A 8 -23.41 -57.19 68.59
CA GLY A 8 -22.77 -56.09 69.29
C GLY A 8 -23.13 -54.79 68.59
N TYR A 9 -24.17 -54.11 69.09
CA TYR A 9 -24.55 -52.76 68.69
C TYR A 9 -23.63 -51.73 69.36
N GLY A 10 -23.22 -50.73 68.58
CA GLY A 10 -22.93 -49.37 69.06
C GLY A 10 -21.50 -49.09 69.47
N THR A 11 -20.85 -48.18 68.75
CA THR A 11 -20.41 -46.88 69.31
C THR A 11 -19.89 -45.99 68.18
N ALA A 12 -20.22 -44.71 68.31
CA ALA A 12 -20.01 -43.59 67.40
C ALA A 12 -18.63 -43.50 66.74
N ASP A 13 -18.59 -43.07 65.47
CA ASP A 13 -17.65 -42.01 65.09
C ASP A 13 -18.09 -41.23 63.84
N VAL A 14 -18.21 -39.92 64.04
CA VAL A 14 -18.08 -38.79 63.09
C VAL A 14 -18.80 -38.85 61.75
N ALA A 15 -20.03 -38.34 61.74
CA ALA A 15 -20.63 -37.74 60.55
C ALA A 15 -20.07 -36.32 60.34
N GLU A 16 -18.96 -36.20 59.60
CA GLU A 16 -18.52 -34.91 59.06
C GLU A 16 -18.99 -34.76 57.61
N GLY A 17 -19.92 -33.81 57.45
CA GLY A 17 -20.15 -32.97 56.28
C GLY A 17 -19.97 -33.57 54.90
N GLU A 18 -21.08 -33.98 54.28
CA GLU A 18 -21.16 -34.07 52.83
C GLU A 18 -20.68 -32.75 52.18
N PRO A 19 -19.76 -32.81 51.21
CA PRO A 19 -19.35 -31.61 50.48
C PRO A 19 -20.53 -31.10 49.68
N SER A 20 -20.99 -29.89 50.05
CA SER A 20 -21.95 -29.06 49.34
C SER A 20 -21.75 -29.17 47.81
N VAL A 21 -22.57 -30.00 47.16
CA VAL A 21 -22.64 -30.07 45.69
C VAL A 21 -23.24 -28.76 45.22
N ARG A 22 -22.39 -27.77 44.93
CA ARG A 22 -22.80 -26.62 44.14
C ARG A 22 -23.02 -27.11 42.71
N PRO A 23 -24.23 -26.96 42.14
CA PRO A 23 -24.41 -27.29 40.73
C PRO A 23 -23.53 -26.36 39.88
N PRO A 24 -22.92 -26.86 38.79
CA PRO A 24 -22.06 -26.06 37.93
C PRO A 24 -22.90 -24.97 37.26
N TYR A 25 -22.55 -23.71 37.51
CA TYR A 25 -23.20 -22.55 36.89
C TYR A 25 -22.90 -22.53 35.39
N THR A 26 -23.70 -23.20 34.58
CA THR A 26 -23.69 -23.02 33.13
C THR A 26 -24.66 -21.90 32.77
N LEU A 27 -24.16 -20.87 32.09
CA LEU A 27 -24.93 -19.67 31.69
C LEU A 27 -26.21 -19.98 30.89
N ALA A 28 -26.35 -21.19 30.34
CA ALA A 28 -27.49 -21.62 29.55
C ALA A 28 -28.74 -22.02 30.38
N GLY A 29 -28.57 -22.41 31.65
CA GLY A 29 -29.67 -22.81 32.53
C GLY A 29 -30.11 -21.74 33.54
N PHE A 30 -29.34 -20.66 33.67
CA PHE A 30 -29.48 -19.66 34.74
C PHE A 30 -30.54 -18.58 34.47
N LEU A 31 -31.11 -18.55 33.27
CA LEU A 31 -32.09 -17.55 32.85
C LEU A 31 -33.50 -18.16 32.69
N SER A 32 -33.86 -19.14 33.53
CA SER A 32 -35.25 -19.57 33.66
C SER A 32 -35.90 -18.97 34.90
N PRO A 33 -37.18 -18.57 34.87
CA PRO A 33 -37.90 -18.10 36.05
C PRO A 33 -37.84 -19.09 37.22
N ALA A 34 -37.93 -20.40 36.93
CA ALA A 34 -37.82 -21.46 37.92
C ALA A 34 -36.42 -21.54 38.57
N ALA A 35 -35.35 -21.24 37.84
CA ALA A 35 -34.00 -21.20 38.41
C ALA A 35 -33.83 -20.04 39.39
N VAL A 36 -34.43 -18.88 39.11
CA VAL A 36 -34.42 -17.71 40.03
C VAL A 36 -35.18 -18.05 41.31
N ARG A 37 -36.35 -18.70 41.20
CA ARG A 37 -37.16 -19.11 42.34
C ARG A 37 -36.49 -20.16 43.24
N ASN A 38 -35.72 -21.07 42.66
CA ASN A 38 -35.05 -22.15 43.40
C ASN A 38 -33.64 -21.77 43.89
N GLN A 39 -33.22 -20.53 43.69
CA GLN A 39 -31.88 -20.09 44.06
C GLN A 39 -31.74 -19.95 45.58
N VAL A 40 -30.77 -20.67 46.16
CA VAL A 40 -30.45 -20.59 47.61
C VAL A 40 -29.17 -19.80 47.83
N PHE A 41 -29.23 -18.79 48.71
CA PHE A 41 -28.06 -17.99 49.11
C PHE A 41 -27.55 -18.41 50.50
N THR A 42 -26.23 -18.40 50.69
CA THR A 42 -25.62 -18.66 51.99
C THR A 42 -25.67 -17.40 52.86
N VAL A 43 -26.23 -17.49 54.06
CA VAL A 43 -26.28 -16.38 55.03
C VAL A 43 -24.92 -16.16 55.70
N VAL A 44 -24.41 -14.92 55.67
CA VAL A 44 -23.13 -14.54 56.29
C VAL A 44 -23.40 -13.89 57.65
N ARG A 45 -22.75 -14.39 58.71
CA ARG A 45 -23.00 -13.96 60.11
C ARG A 45 -22.04 -12.92 60.67
N LEU A 46 -20.87 -12.73 60.04
CA LEU A 46 -19.76 -11.91 60.57
C LEU A 46 -19.46 -10.66 59.73
N ARG A 47 -20.23 -10.40 58.67
CA ARG A 47 -20.06 -9.26 57.76
C ARG A 47 -21.41 -8.64 57.42
N GLU A 48 -21.41 -7.36 57.07
CA GLU A 48 -22.58 -6.69 56.50
C GLU A 48 -23.09 -7.50 55.30
N GLY A 49 -24.32 -8.00 55.42
CA GLY A 49 -25.00 -8.78 54.40
C GLY A 49 -26.16 -7.99 53.81
N TYR A 50 -26.68 -8.46 52.67
CA TYR A 50 -27.92 -7.94 52.12
C TYR A 50 -29.11 -8.27 53.04
N ASP A 51 -30.10 -7.38 53.10
CA ASP A 51 -31.37 -7.67 53.77
C ASP A 51 -32.11 -8.79 53.03
N LEU A 52 -32.37 -9.90 53.72
CA LEU A 52 -33.06 -11.07 53.18
C LEU A 52 -34.42 -10.70 52.58
N ALA A 53 -35.17 -9.82 53.24
CA ALA A 53 -36.49 -9.43 52.77
C ALA A 53 -36.41 -8.56 51.50
N GLU A 54 -35.32 -7.81 51.32
CA GLU A 54 -35.09 -7.02 50.12
C GLU A 54 -34.63 -7.89 48.94
N VAL A 55 -33.73 -8.84 49.19
CA VAL A 55 -33.27 -9.81 48.19
C VAL A 55 -34.44 -10.64 47.68
N ASP A 56 -35.30 -11.15 48.57
CA ASP A 56 -36.49 -11.92 48.17
C ASP A 56 -37.47 -11.10 47.31
N ARG A 57 -37.69 -9.82 47.65
CA ARG A 57 -38.50 -8.90 46.84
C ARG A 57 -37.89 -8.67 45.45
N PHE A 58 -36.57 -8.49 45.38
CA PHE A 58 -35.86 -8.29 44.13
C PHE A 58 -35.93 -9.52 43.23
N LEU A 59 -35.72 -10.73 43.78
CA LEU A 59 -35.81 -11.98 43.01
C LEU A 59 -37.21 -12.22 42.46
N GLY A 60 -38.27 -11.85 43.21
CA GLY A 60 -39.64 -11.90 42.71
C GLY A 60 -39.87 -10.98 41.50
N LEU A 61 -39.30 -9.77 41.49
CA LEU A 61 -39.36 -8.87 40.33
C LEU A 61 -38.59 -9.41 39.12
N VAL A 62 -37.42 -10.03 39.36
CA VAL A 62 -36.63 -10.69 38.31
C VAL A 62 -37.40 -11.87 37.70
N GLU A 63 -38.03 -12.72 38.51
CA GLU A 63 -38.84 -13.85 38.04
C GLU A 63 -39.99 -13.38 37.13
N ILE A 64 -40.73 -12.35 37.55
CA ILE A 64 -41.84 -11.77 36.77
C ILE A 64 -41.32 -11.21 35.44
N THR A 65 -40.23 -10.45 35.48
CA THR A 65 -39.66 -9.81 34.29
C THR A 65 -39.14 -10.83 33.30
N LEU A 66 -38.47 -11.87 33.80
CA LEU A 66 -37.94 -12.95 32.97
C LEU A 66 -39.07 -13.76 32.32
N THR A 67 -40.14 -14.05 33.04
CA THR A 67 -41.33 -14.72 32.49
C THR A 67 -41.95 -13.90 31.36
N ARG A 68 -42.10 -12.58 31.57
CA ARG A 68 -42.61 -11.67 30.55
C ARG A 68 -41.70 -11.64 29.32
N LEU A 69 -40.39 -11.47 29.52
CA LEU A 69 -39.42 -11.40 28.43
C LEU A 69 -39.37 -12.70 27.64
N MET A 70 -39.45 -13.87 28.29
CA MET A 70 -39.47 -15.15 27.58
C MET A 70 -40.73 -15.28 26.71
N ARG A 71 -41.90 -14.93 27.24
CA ARG A 71 -43.15 -14.92 26.47
C ARG A 71 -43.09 -13.94 25.30
N GLU A 72 -42.62 -12.72 25.55
CA GLU A 72 -42.45 -11.71 24.50
C GLU A 72 -41.44 -12.14 23.44
N ASN A 73 -40.35 -12.81 23.83
CA ASN A 73 -39.38 -13.37 22.89
C ASN A 73 -40.01 -14.48 22.03
N GLU A 74 -40.87 -15.31 22.62
CA GLU A 74 -41.60 -16.35 21.89
C GLU A 74 -42.66 -15.75 20.94
N GLU A 75 -43.40 -14.73 21.38
CA GLU A 75 -44.33 -13.96 20.56
C GLU A 75 -43.59 -13.26 19.40
N LEU A 76 -42.42 -12.68 19.65
CA LEU A 76 -41.58 -12.06 18.62
C LEU A 76 -41.00 -13.10 17.65
N ARG A 77 -40.54 -14.26 18.13
CA ARG A 77 -40.06 -15.35 17.28
C ARG A 77 -41.16 -15.92 16.40
N THR A 78 -42.37 -16.07 16.93
CA THR A 78 -43.53 -16.54 16.15
C THR A 78 -43.99 -15.49 15.16
N ALA A 79 -43.99 -14.20 15.51
CA ALA A 79 -44.27 -13.11 14.59
C ALA A 79 -43.20 -13.00 13.48
N GLN A 80 -41.91 -13.16 13.82
CA GLN A 80 -40.83 -13.20 12.84
C GLN A 80 -40.97 -14.40 11.90
N ALA A 81 -41.30 -15.58 12.41
CA ALA A 81 -41.56 -16.76 11.58
C ALA A 81 -42.79 -16.61 10.66
N GLN A 82 -43.70 -15.67 10.96
CA GLN A 82 -44.85 -15.31 10.10
C GLN A 82 -44.51 -14.18 9.12
N GLN A 83 -43.59 -13.28 9.48
CA GLN A 83 -43.13 -12.16 8.65
C GLN A 83 -42.06 -12.55 7.63
N GLU A 84 -41.16 -13.46 7.99
CA GLU A 84 -40.27 -14.10 7.03
C GLU A 84 -41.10 -15.10 6.23
N PRO A 85 -41.39 -14.86 4.93
CA PRO A 85 -41.84 -15.97 4.09
C PRO A 85 -40.79 -17.07 4.24
N PRO A 86 -41.18 -18.37 4.22
CA PRO A 86 -40.20 -19.43 4.20
C PRO A 86 -39.26 -19.09 3.05
N ILE A 87 -37.99 -18.83 3.38
CA ILE A 87 -36.94 -18.76 2.38
C ILE A 87 -36.82 -20.20 1.92
N SER A 88 -37.76 -20.62 1.05
CA SER A 88 -37.72 -21.89 0.37
C SER A 88 -36.32 -21.98 -0.21
N GLY A 89 -35.66 -23.13 -0.14
CA GLY A 89 -34.29 -23.27 -0.66
C GLY A 89 -34.15 -22.66 -2.06
N GLU A 90 -35.20 -22.71 -2.87
CA GLU A 90 -35.32 -22.02 -4.17
C GLU A 90 -35.21 -20.48 -4.12
N ASN A 91 -35.82 -19.80 -3.16
CA ASN A 91 -35.70 -18.35 -3.00
C ASN A 91 -34.29 -17.95 -2.53
N ALA A 92 -33.69 -18.74 -1.63
CA ALA A 92 -32.31 -18.52 -1.19
C ALA A 92 -31.32 -18.72 -2.35
N VAL A 93 -31.50 -19.78 -3.15
CA VAL A 93 -30.71 -20.05 -4.35
C VAL A 93 -30.84 -18.91 -5.36
N ARG A 94 -32.06 -18.43 -5.62
CA ARG A 94 -32.29 -17.31 -6.55
C ARG A 94 -31.64 -16.00 -6.07
N ILE A 95 -31.67 -15.71 -4.77
CA ILE A 95 -31.01 -14.52 -4.20
C ILE A 95 -29.49 -14.64 -4.35
N VAL A 96 -28.91 -15.81 -4.06
CA VAL A 96 -27.48 -16.06 -4.26
C VAL A 96 -27.09 -15.92 -5.73
N GLU A 97 -27.91 -16.42 -6.65
CA GLU A 97 -27.70 -16.29 -8.10
C GLU A 97 -27.70 -14.82 -8.55
N ILE A 98 -28.68 -14.02 -8.10
CA ILE A 98 -28.73 -12.58 -8.41
C ILE A 98 -27.52 -11.83 -7.84
N VAL A 99 -27.13 -12.15 -6.60
CA VAL A 99 -25.96 -11.54 -5.95
C VAL A 99 -24.67 -11.94 -6.69
N GLN A 100 -24.55 -13.20 -7.10
CA GLN A 100 -23.40 -13.69 -7.84
C GLN A 100 -23.31 -13.04 -9.22
N GLU A 101 -24.42 -12.96 -9.94
CA GLU A 101 -24.46 -12.30 -11.25
C GLU A 101 -24.10 -10.80 -11.14
N ALA A 102 -24.61 -10.12 -10.11
CA ALA A 102 -24.23 -8.73 -9.85
C ALA A 102 -22.74 -8.60 -9.55
N ALA A 103 -22.18 -9.50 -8.72
CA ALA A 103 -20.75 -9.54 -8.43
C ALA A 103 -19.93 -9.74 -9.71
N ASP A 104 -20.27 -10.72 -10.53
CA ASP A 104 -19.57 -11.05 -11.77
C ASP A 104 -19.64 -9.88 -12.78
N ARG A 105 -20.77 -9.19 -12.86
CA ARG A 105 -20.89 -7.96 -13.66
C ARG A 105 -19.97 -6.85 -13.16
N THR A 106 -19.88 -6.63 -11.85
CA THR A 106 -18.96 -5.60 -11.32
C THR A 106 -17.50 -5.97 -11.53
N ILE A 107 -17.14 -7.24 -11.40
CA ILE A 107 -15.79 -7.76 -11.64
C ILE A 107 -15.42 -7.55 -13.11
N THR A 108 -16.29 -7.93 -14.03
CA THR A 108 -16.04 -7.76 -15.47
C THR A 108 -15.92 -6.30 -15.87
N MET A 109 -16.77 -5.41 -15.34
CA MET A 109 -16.65 -3.96 -15.57
C MET A 109 -15.34 -3.39 -15.04
N ALA A 110 -14.95 -3.74 -13.80
CA ALA A 110 -13.70 -3.29 -13.20
C ALA A 110 -12.48 -3.78 -14.00
N HIS A 111 -12.52 -5.03 -14.50
CA HIS A 111 -11.46 -5.55 -15.35
C HIS A 111 -11.38 -4.83 -16.70
N GLN A 112 -12.52 -4.52 -17.33
CA GLN A 112 -12.55 -3.76 -18.59
C GLN A 112 -11.97 -2.36 -18.41
N GLU A 113 -12.35 -1.67 -17.34
CA GLU A 113 -11.83 -0.34 -17.02
C GLU A 113 -10.33 -0.39 -16.74
N ALA A 114 -9.87 -1.35 -15.93
CA ALA A 114 -8.44 -1.55 -15.67
C ALA A 114 -7.66 -1.85 -16.96
N GLN A 115 -8.21 -2.67 -17.87
CA GLN A 115 -7.61 -2.95 -19.17
C GLN A 115 -7.54 -1.71 -20.06
N ALA A 116 -8.56 -0.86 -20.03
CA ALA A 116 -8.57 0.41 -20.77
C ALA A 116 -7.49 1.37 -20.24
N ILE A 117 -7.35 1.50 -18.92
CA ILE A 117 -6.30 2.33 -18.30
C ILE A 117 -4.91 1.80 -18.66
N LEU A 118 -4.71 0.48 -18.60
CA LEU A 118 -3.43 -0.12 -18.99
C LEU A 118 -3.12 0.06 -20.48
N ALA A 119 -4.13 0.02 -21.35
CA ALA A 119 -3.94 0.27 -22.78
C ALA A 119 -3.51 1.72 -23.05
N ASP A 120 -4.21 2.70 -22.46
CA ASP A 120 -3.85 4.13 -22.56
C ASP A 120 -2.46 4.41 -21.98
N ALA A 121 -2.15 3.85 -20.80
CA ALA A 121 -0.83 4.00 -20.19
C ALA A 121 0.28 3.40 -21.07
N ARG A 122 0.06 2.24 -21.69
CA ARG A 122 1.01 1.61 -22.62
C ARG A 122 1.19 2.43 -23.89
N GLU A 123 0.13 2.99 -24.44
CA GLU A 123 0.21 3.85 -25.61
C GLU A 123 1.03 5.11 -25.33
N ARG A 124 0.76 5.78 -24.20
CA ARG A 124 1.53 6.96 -23.77
C ARG A 124 3.00 6.62 -23.51
N ALA A 125 3.28 5.50 -22.86
CA ALA A 125 4.65 5.04 -22.66
C ALA A 125 5.37 4.78 -24.00
N ALA A 126 4.70 4.12 -24.95
CA ALA A 126 5.26 3.87 -26.28
C ALA A 126 5.53 5.16 -27.06
N LEU A 127 4.67 6.18 -26.93
CA LEU A 127 4.88 7.50 -27.53
C LEU A 127 6.09 8.21 -26.91
N GLN A 128 6.20 8.22 -25.57
CA GLN A 128 7.34 8.80 -24.86
C GLN A 128 8.66 8.11 -25.26
N GLU A 129 8.66 6.79 -25.38
CA GLU A 129 9.83 6.04 -25.83
C GLU A 129 10.23 6.38 -27.27
N ARG A 130 9.26 6.57 -28.16
CA ARG A 130 9.54 7.03 -29.53
C ARG A 130 10.12 8.43 -29.53
N GLU A 131 9.51 9.37 -28.81
CA GLU A 131 9.98 10.75 -28.76
C GLU A 131 11.39 10.87 -28.16
N THR A 132 11.68 10.13 -27.09
CA THR A 132 13.03 10.10 -26.48
C THR A 132 14.04 9.46 -27.41
N ARG A 133 13.67 8.37 -28.11
CA ARG A 133 14.50 7.74 -29.14
C ARG A 133 14.78 8.72 -30.28
N ASP A 134 13.77 9.39 -30.81
CA ASP A 134 13.88 10.33 -31.93
C ASP A 134 14.72 11.55 -31.54
N SER A 135 14.52 12.08 -30.32
CA SER A 135 15.33 13.16 -29.76
C SER A 135 16.81 12.76 -29.64
N ARG A 136 17.09 11.51 -29.25
CA ARG A 136 18.45 10.97 -29.19
C ARG A 136 19.04 10.80 -30.59
N HIS A 137 18.29 10.31 -31.56
CA HIS A 137 18.74 10.21 -32.95
C HIS A 137 19.06 11.58 -33.52
N ALA A 138 18.15 12.56 -33.38
CA ALA A 138 18.38 13.93 -33.84
C ALA A 138 19.62 14.57 -33.21
N ALA A 139 19.91 14.28 -31.93
CA ALA A 139 21.13 14.77 -31.28
C ALA A 139 22.41 14.12 -31.85
N LEU A 140 22.36 12.82 -32.17
CA LEU A 140 23.47 12.12 -32.82
C LEU A 140 23.68 12.65 -34.23
N ASP A 141 22.61 12.89 -35.00
CA ASP A 141 22.69 13.41 -36.36
C ASP A 141 23.35 14.80 -36.39
N ARG A 142 22.93 15.72 -35.50
CA ARG A 142 23.59 17.02 -35.33
C ARG A 142 25.07 16.89 -34.97
N ARG A 143 25.44 15.90 -34.16
CA ARG A 143 26.84 15.66 -33.78
C ARG A 143 27.65 15.12 -34.96
N ILE A 144 27.07 14.26 -35.78
CA ILE A 144 27.69 13.76 -37.01
C ILE A 144 27.92 14.92 -37.99
N GLU A 145 26.91 15.76 -38.21
CA GLU A 145 27.02 16.95 -39.05
C GLU A 145 28.12 17.90 -38.52
N GLY A 146 28.16 18.12 -37.21
CA GLY A 146 29.21 18.90 -36.56
C GLY A 146 30.62 18.31 -36.76
N LEU A 147 30.76 16.98 -36.69
CA LEU A 147 32.02 16.29 -36.96
C LEU A 147 32.44 16.43 -38.44
N HIS A 148 31.50 16.33 -39.38
CA HIS A 148 31.78 16.55 -40.79
C HIS A 148 32.25 17.98 -41.06
N ALA A 149 31.57 18.98 -40.47
CA ALA A 149 31.97 20.39 -40.58
C ALA A 149 33.35 20.63 -39.95
N PHE A 150 33.64 19.99 -38.81
CA PHE A 150 34.94 20.07 -38.15
C PHE A 150 36.07 19.51 -39.03
N VAL A 151 35.88 18.32 -39.60
CA VAL A 151 36.87 17.70 -40.50
C VAL A 151 37.08 18.55 -41.76
N ALA A 152 36.00 19.07 -42.36
CA ALA A 152 36.09 19.96 -43.50
C ALA A 152 36.85 21.26 -43.17
N GLY A 153 36.57 21.87 -42.02
CA GLY A 153 37.26 23.06 -41.53
C GLY A 153 38.75 22.81 -41.26
N PHE A 154 39.09 21.69 -40.61
CA PHE A 154 40.48 21.29 -40.38
C PHE A 154 41.24 21.05 -41.70
N GLY A 155 40.59 20.43 -42.68
CA GLY A 155 41.16 20.25 -44.02
C GLY A 155 41.48 21.58 -44.70
N ASN A 156 40.57 22.55 -44.64
CA ASN A 156 40.79 23.90 -45.17
C ASN A 156 41.93 24.62 -44.44
N GLN A 157 41.99 24.52 -43.12
CA GLN A 157 43.05 25.13 -42.31
C GLN A 157 44.43 24.54 -42.63
N LEU A 158 44.53 23.21 -42.75
CA LEU A 158 45.77 22.56 -43.17
C LEU A 158 46.19 23.02 -44.56
N LYS A 159 45.25 23.13 -45.49
CA LYS A 159 45.50 23.62 -46.84
C LYS A 159 46.04 25.05 -46.81
N GLU A 160 45.37 25.97 -46.13
CA GLU A 160 45.82 27.36 -45.96
C GLU A 160 47.21 27.44 -45.31
N SER A 161 47.49 26.61 -44.31
CA SER A 161 48.80 26.55 -43.65
C SER A 161 49.89 26.08 -44.60
N LEU A 162 49.63 25.02 -45.38
CA LEU A 162 50.58 24.50 -46.36
C LEU A 162 50.80 25.49 -47.50
N ASP A 163 49.75 26.12 -48.01
CA ASP A 163 49.83 27.16 -49.05
C ASP A 163 50.63 28.37 -48.55
N GLY A 164 50.43 28.77 -47.28
CA GLY A 164 51.22 29.81 -46.63
C GLY A 164 52.71 29.44 -46.46
N GLN A 165 53.00 28.19 -46.07
CA GLN A 165 54.37 27.68 -45.98
C GLN A 165 55.04 27.63 -47.35
N LEU A 166 54.35 27.15 -48.39
CA LEU A 166 54.81 27.10 -49.77
C LEU A 166 55.11 28.50 -50.32
N ASN A 167 54.20 29.46 -50.14
CA ASN A 167 54.42 30.85 -50.58
C ASN A 167 55.62 31.49 -49.88
N ARG A 168 55.81 31.24 -48.59
CA ARG A 168 56.99 31.73 -47.86
C ARG A 168 58.28 31.13 -48.44
N LEU A 169 58.30 29.81 -48.67
CA LEU A 169 59.46 29.15 -49.29
C LEU A 169 59.71 29.66 -50.70
N HIS A 170 58.65 29.90 -51.48
CA HIS A 170 58.73 30.47 -52.82
C HIS A 170 59.41 31.84 -52.79
N ASN A 171 58.98 32.74 -51.91
CA ASN A 171 59.59 34.07 -51.77
C ASN A 171 61.05 34.01 -51.30
N LEU A 172 61.38 33.06 -50.41
CA LEU A 172 62.77 32.84 -49.97
C LEU A 172 63.65 32.30 -51.10
N LEU A 173 63.11 31.41 -51.94
CA LEU A 173 63.79 30.88 -53.11
C LEU A 173 64.02 31.99 -54.15
N ASP A 174 63.00 32.80 -54.42
CA ASP A 174 63.07 33.92 -55.38
C ASP A 174 64.13 34.95 -54.95
N GLY A 175 64.17 35.29 -53.65
CA GLY A 175 65.20 36.17 -53.09
C GLY A 175 66.63 35.58 -53.08
N LEU A 176 66.79 34.26 -53.23
CA LEU A 176 68.09 33.61 -53.43
C LEU A 176 68.45 33.45 -54.91
N GLN A 177 67.44 33.49 -55.79
CA GLN A 177 67.56 33.30 -57.23
C GLN A 177 67.88 34.62 -57.97
N ASP A 178 67.69 35.77 -57.31
CA ASP A 178 68.25 37.09 -57.66
C ASP A 178 69.51 37.43 -56.81
N PRO A 179 70.71 36.88 -57.10
CA PRO A 179 71.95 37.30 -56.45
C PRO A 179 72.53 38.61 -57.03
N ASP A 180 72.06 39.05 -58.20
CA ASP A 180 72.65 40.18 -58.94
C ASP A 180 72.05 41.56 -58.58
N GLY A 181 71.30 41.65 -57.48
CA GLY A 181 70.87 42.94 -56.89
C GLY A 181 71.97 43.66 -56.09
N CYS A 182 73.24 43.31 -56.27
CA CYS A 182 74.38 43.92 -55.60
C CYS A 182 75.06 45.00 -56.47
N GLU A 183 74.35 46.04 -56.93
CA GLU A 183 75.01 47.25 -57.45
C GLU A 183 74.28 48.56 -57.05
N THR A 184 74.94 49.29 -56.14
CA THR A 184 75.26 50.73 -56.26
C THR A 184 74.14 51.70 -56.69
N GLY A 185 73.42 52.23 -55.71
CA GLY A 185 72.53 53.39 -55.84
C GLY A 185 72.79 54.47 -54.78
N ALA A 186 73.95 55.12 -54.90
CA ALA A 186 74.30 56.47 -54.45
C ALA A 186 73.70 57.06 -53.15
N MET A 187 74.61 57.48 -52.28
CA MET A 187 74.50 58.68 -51.45
C MET A 187 73.63 59.77 -52.09
N GLN A 188 72.53 60.16 -51.44
CA GLN A 188 72.02 61.52 -51.51
C GLN A 188 71.35 61.91 -50.19
N PHE A 189 72.14 62.63 -49.39
CA PHE A 189 71.79 63.82 -48.63
C PHE A 189 70.40 63.94 -48.00
N ALA A 190 70.44 64.00 -46.66
CA ALA A 190 69.89 65.07 -45.82
C ALA A 190 68.39 65.39 -45.89
N GLY A 191 67.69 65.15 -44.77
CA GLY A 191 66.38 65.73 -44.52
C GLY A 191 65.68 65.15 -43.29
N SER A 192 66.15 65.55 -42.11
CA SER A 192 65.55 65.62 -40.77
C SER A 192 64.38 64.69 -40.33
N PRO A 193 64.42 64.22 -39.07
CA PRO A 193 63.34 63.48 -38.45
C PRO A 193 62.26 64.45 -37.94
N ASP A 194 60.99 64.07 -38.00
CA ASP A 194 60.04 64.61 -37.05
C ASP A 194 59.06 63.53 -36.59
N ALA A 195 58.90 63.52 -35.27
CA ALA A 195 58.20 62.52 -34.50
C ALA A 195 56.72 62.87 -34.41
N ALA A 196 55.85 61.86 -34.50
CA ALA A 196 54.58 61.82 -33.75
C ALA A 196 53.90 60.45 -33.91
N LEU A 197 54.01 59.63 -32.86
CA LEU A 197 52.95 58.74 -32.38
C LEU A 197 51.96 59.59 -31.54
N PRO A 198 50.84 59.05 -31.03
CA PRO A 198 49.69 58.43 -31.70
C PRO A 198 48.37 59.07 -31.17
N GLU A 199 47.21 58.43 -31.39
CA GLU A 199 46.03 58.31 -30.49
C GLU A 199 44.66 58.53 -31.16
N GLY A 200 43.71 57.65 -30.80
CA GLY A 200 42.29 57.72 -31.15
C GLY A 200 41.64 56.34 -31.22
#